data_AF-A0A2S1FIH0-F1
#
_entry.id   AF-A0A2S1FIH0-F1
#
_cell.length_a   1.000
_cell.length_b   1.000
_cell.length_c   1.000
_cell.angle_alpha   90.00
_cell.angle_beta   90.00
_cell.angle_gamma   90.00
#
_symmetry.space_group_name_H-M   'P 1'
#
loop_
_entity.id
_entity.type
_entity.pdbx_description
1 polymer ?
#
loop_
_entity_poly.entity_id
_entity_poly.type
_entity_poly.pdbx_seq_one_letter_code
_entity_poly.pdbx_strand_id
1 'polypeptide(L)' 'MNTIKKTTGLAAGRPSVSKQNRSMEDQPVLVRINAQVTEAEHQKLKIHAAKNKTSISELLRAFIGTLPD' A
#
# COMPACT_ATOMS: atom_id res chain seq x y z
N MET A 1 3.63 -37.28 -45.87
CA MET A 1 3.13 -35.88 -45.79
C MET A 1 1.60 -36.01 -45.80
N ASN A 2 0.82 -35.63 -44.80
CA ASN A 2 0.79 -34.38 -44.05
C ASN A 2 0.23 -34.64 -42.63
N THR A 3 0.91 -34.14 -41.61
CA THR A 3 0.56 -34.27 -40.18
C THR A 3 -0.41 -33.15 -39.78
N ILE A 4 -1.65 -33.47 -39.40
CA ILE A 4 -2.56 -32.51 -38.76
C ILE A 4 -2.75 -32.94 -37.30
N LYS A 5 -1.97 -32.37 -36.39
CA LYS A 5 -2.18 -32.52 -34.94
C LYS A 5 -3.44 -31.75 -34.54
N LYS A 6 -4.52 -32.44 -34.19
CA LYS A 6 -5.63 -31.83 -33.43
C LYS A 6 -5.11 -31.46 -32.05
N THR A 7 -4.92 -30.16 -31.81
CA THR A 7 -4.68 -29.64 -30.48
C THR A 7 -5.91 -29.96 -29.63
N THR A 8 -5.70 -30.68 -28.53
CA THR A 8 -6.71 -30.80 -27.47
C THR A 8 -6.88 -29.40 -26.89
N GLY A 9 -7.82 -28.65 -27.45
CA GLY A 9 -8.36 -27.45 -26.85
C GLY A 9 -9.15 -27.85 -25.61
N LEU A 10 -8.43 -28.23 -24.54
CA LEU A 10 -8.92 -27.93 -23.19
C LEU A 10 -9.02 -26.41 -23.18
N ALA A 11 -10.19 -25.89 -23.52
CA ALA A 11 -10.56 -24.56 -23.12
C ALA A 11 -10.45 -24.59 -21.60
N ALA A 12 -9.32 -24.11 -21.07
CA ALA A 12 -9.18 -23.76 -19.67
C ALA A 12 -10.25 -22.68 -19.46
N GLY A 13 -11.43 -23.14 -19.07
CA GLY A 13 -12.60 -22.31 -18.84
C GLY A 13 -12.14 -21.14 -18.01
N ARG A 14 -12.47 -19.94 -18.46
CA ARG A 14 -12.19 -18.70 -17.73
C ARG A 14 -12.58 -18.95 -16.27
N PRO A 15 -11.65 -18.94 -15.30
CA PRO A 15 -12.07 -18.87 -13.93
C PRO A 15 -12.65 -17.47 -13.77
N SER A 16 -13.94 -17.33 -14.05
CA SER A 16 -14.78 -16.36 -13.36
C SER A 16 -14.95 -16.89 -11.94
N VAL A 17 -13.83 -17.06 -11.24
CA VAL A 17 -13.81 -17.10 -9.79
C VAL A 17 -14.32 -15.72 -9.44
N SER A 18 -15.60 -15.72 -9.05
CA SER A 18 -16.28 -14.61 -8.42
C SER A 18 -15.25 -13.75 -7.71
N LYS A 19 -15.05 -12.52 -8.18
CA LYS A 19 -14.48 -11.47 -7.34
C LYS A 19 -15.41 -11.42 -6.13
N GLN A 20 -15.07 -12.17 -5.09
CA GLN A 20 -15.53 -11.87 -3.75
C GLN A 20 -14.99 -10.46 -3.55
N ASN A 21 -15.87 -9.48 -3.72
CA ASN A 21 -15.71 -8.16 -3.15
C ASN A 21 -15.64 -8.42 -1.65
N ARG A 22 -14.43 -8.73 -1.15
CA ARG A 22 -14.14 -8.59 0.27
C ARG A 22 -14.33 -7.10 0.49
N SER A 23 -15.48 -6.72 1.05
CA SER A 23 -15.68 -5.35 1.50
C SER A 23 -14.47 -5.05 2.38
N MET A 24 -13.65 -4.08 1.97
CA MET A 24 -12.56 -3.56 2.78
C MET A 24 -13.22 -2.75 3.90
N GLU A 25 -13.87 -3.43 4.83
CA GLU A 25 -14.56 -2.80 5.95
C GLU A 25 -13.52 -2.32 6.98
N ASP A 26 -13.73 -1.08 7.41
CA ASP A 26 -13.05 -0.33 8.49
C ASP A 26 -11.54 -0.08 8.39
N GLN A 27 -11.01 0.16 7.19
CA GLN A 27 -9.73 0.89 7.10
C GLN A 27 -9.99 2.41 7.16
N PRO A 28 -9.37 3.14 8.10
CA PRO A 28 -9.53 4.59 8.16
C PRO A 28 -9.07 5.21 6.85
N VAL A 29 -9.88 6.13 6.32
CA VAL A 29 -9.55 6.86 5.09
C VAL A 29 -8.35 7.75 5.38
N LEU A 30 -7.19 7.39 4.84
CA LEU A 30 -5.97 8.16 4.99
C LEU A 30 -5.90 9.26 3.92
N VAL A 31 -5.78 10.51 4.38
CA VAL A 31 -5.52 11.67 3.51
C VAL A 31 -4.03 11.99 3.53
N ARG A 32 -3.47 12.27 2.35
CA ARG A 32 -2.08 12.74 2.23
C ARG A 32 -1.99 14.22 2.55
N ILE A 33 -0.98 14.60 3.32
CA ILE A 33 -0.61 16.00 3.51
C ILE A 33 0.56 16.35 2.59
N ASN A 34 0.57 17.57 2.06
CA ASN A 34 1.73 18.11 1.37
C ASN A 34 2.61 18.81 2.40
N ALA A 35 3.83 18.32 2.60
CA ALA A 35 4.82 18.92 3.48
C ALA A 35 6.09 19.22 2.69
N GLN A 36 6.61 20.43 2.85
CA GLN A 36 7.89 20.83 2.29
C GLN A 36 8.88 21.02 3.43
N VAL A 37 9.96 20.24 3.42
CA VAL A 37 11.02 20.28 4.42
C VAL A 37 12.36 20.34 3.72
N THR A 38 13.33 20.98 4.36
CA THR A 38 14.73 20.96 3.93
C THR A 38 15.33 19.56 4.08
N GLU A 39 16.45 19.31 3.40
CA GLU A 39 17.17 18.04 3.50
C GLU A 39 17.62 17.77 4.94
N ALA A 40 18.11 18.78 5.64
CA ALA A 40 18.54 18.68 7.04
C ALA A 40 17.38 18.29 7.97
N GLU A 41 16.19 18.85 7.76
CA GLU A 41 14.98 18.49 8.52
C GLU A 41 14.54 17.05 8.22
N HIS A 42 14.54 16.64 6.95
CA HIS A 42 14.23 15.27 6.58
C HIS A 42 15.23 14.26 7.17
N GLN A 43 16.51 14.61 7.22
CA GLN A 43 17.53 13.78 7.86
C GLN A 43 17.29 13.66 9.37
N LYS A 44 16.95 14.76 10.06
CA LYS A 44 16.57 14.72 11.47
C LYS A 44 15.38 13.80 11.71
N LEU A 45 14.34 13.89 10.86
CA LEU A 45 13.17 13.00 10.92
C LEU A 45 13.57 11.54 10.77
N LYS A 46 14.40 11.19 9.79
CA LYS A 46 14.90 9.82 9.58
C LYS A 46 15.67 9.29 10.79
N ILE A 47 16.59 10.09 11.33
CA ILE A 47 17.41 9.69 12.49
C ILE A 47 16.51 9.47 13.71
N HIS A 48 15.56 10.36 13.96
CA HIS A 48 14.65 10.23 15.10
C HIS A 48 13.74 9.00 14.96
N ALA A 49 13.17 8.78 13.78
CA ALA A 49 12.36 7.60 13.48
C ALA A 49 13.15 6.29 13.68
N ALA A 50 14.38 6.23 13.18
CA ALA A 50 15.25 5.07 13.34
C ALA A 50 15.59 4.78 14.81
N LYS A 51 15.89 5.82 15.61
CA LYS A 51 16.18 5.68 17.05
C LYS A 51 15.01 5.11 17.84
N ASN A 52 13.79 5.50 17.49
CA ASN A 52 12.57 5.09 18.19
C ASN A 52 11.91 3.85 17.60
N LYS A 53 12.50 3.24 16.55
CA LYS A 53 11.92 2.11 15.80
C LYS A 53 10.51 2.39 15.25
N THR A 54 10.26 3.64 14.86
CA THR A 54 9.01 4.06 14.22
C THR A 54 9.27 4.53 12.78
N SER A 55 8.22 4.67 11.99
CA SER A 55 8.26 5.39 10.72
C SER A 55 8.07 6.90 10.91
N ILE A 56 8.43 7.70 9.91
CA ILE A 56 8.16 9.15 9.90
C ILE A 56 6.65 9.40 9.95
N SER A 57 5.85 8.59 9.26
CA SER A 57 4.39 8.73 9.26
C SER A 57 3.77 8.47 10.64
N GLU A 58 4.25 7.47 11.38
CA GLU A 58 3.79 7.21 12.76
C GLU A 58 4.22 8.34 13.70
N LEU A 59 5.45 8.83 13.56
CA LEU A 59 5.92 9.98 14.33
C LEU A 59 5.03 11.21 14.12
N LEU A 60 4.70 11.52 12.86
CA LEU A 60 3.83 12.65 12.54
C LEU A 60 2.39 12.44 13.05
N ARG A 61 1.85 11.22 12.95
CA ARG A 61 0.53 10.89 13.52
C ARG A 61 0.51 11.04 15.04
N ALA A 62 1.54 10.55 15.72
CA ALA A 62 1.66 10.69 17.17
C ALA A 62 1.74 12.16 17.56
N PHE A 63 2.53 12.97 16.85
CA PHE A 63 2.59 14.41 17.07
C PHE A 63 1.24 15.10 16.84
N ILE A 64 0.54 14.82 15.73
CA ILE A 64 -0.79 15.38 15.45
C ILE A 64 -1.78 15.05 16.57
N GLY A 65 -1.74 13.82 17.12
CA GLY A 65 -2.59 13.43 18.24
C GLY A 65 -2.32 14.16 19.56
N THR A 66 -1.24 14.95 19.64
CA THR A 66 -0.96 15.81 20.80
C THR A 66 -1.43 17.26 20.62
N LEU A 67 -1.92 17.63 19.43
CA LEU A 67 -2.41 18.98 19.15
C LEU A 67 -3.82 19.19 19.73
N PRO A 68 -4.15 20.40 20.22
CA PRO A 68 -5.52 20.74 20.59
C PRO A 68 -6.42 20.82 19.35
N ASP A 69 -7.72 20.60 19.57
CA ASP A 69 -8.78 20.84 18.58
C ASP A 69 -8.92 22.33 18.20
#